data_AF-A0A7X7UMB6-F1
#
_entry.id   AF-A0A7X7UMB6-F1
#
_cell.length_a   1.000
_cell.length_b   1.000
_cell.length_c   1.000
_cell.angle_alpha   90.00
_cell.angle_beta   90.00
_cell.angle_gamma   90.00
#
_symmetry.space_group_name_H-M   'P 1'
#
loop_
_entity.id
_entity.type
_entity.pdbx_description
1 polymer ?
#
loop_
_entity_poly.entity_id
_entity_poly.type
_entity_poly.pdbx_seq_one_letter_code
_entity_poly.pdbx_strand_id
1 'polypeptide(L)' 'FKDESGKIRLAHTLNGSALALPRIVAALLENNQTEDGINIPQALVPYTGFNKIS' A
#
# COMPACT_ATOMS: atom_id res chain seq x y z
N PHE A 1 -1.30 28.23 6.59
CA PHE A 1 -2.71 28.05 7.00
C PHE A 1 -3.17 29.28 7.77
N LYS A 2 -4.48 29.53 7.84
CA LYS A 2 -5.05 30.62 8.65
C LYS A 2 -5.50 30.03 9.97
N ASP A 3 -5.02 30.57 11.09
CA ASP A 3 -5.45 30.10 12.41
C ASP A 3 -6.84 30.66 12.78
N GLU A 4 -7.40 30.21 13.90
CA GLU A 4 -8.73 30.64 14.39
C GLU A 4 -8.82 32.15 14.62
N SER A 5 -7.69 32.81 14.92
CA SER A 5 -7.59 34.27 15.06
C SER A 5 -7.46 35.02 13.73
N GLY A 6 -7.48 34.30 12.61
CA GLY A 6 -7.41 34.87 11.28
C GLY A 6 -5.99 35.24 10.82
N LYS A 7 -4.96 34.88 11.57
CA LYS A 7 -3.56 35.16 11.25
C LYS A 7 -3.00 34.09 10.32
N ILE A 8 -2.21 34.51 9.34
CA ILE A 8 -1.47 33.59 8.45
C ILE A 8 -0.30 32.98 9.23
N ARG A 9 -0.19 31.65 9.20
CA ARG A 9 0.92 30.87 9.75
C ARG A 9 1.49 29.90 8.73
N LEU A 10 2.77 29.55 8.89
CA LEU A 10 3.43 28.49 8.12
C LEU A 10 2.88 27.12 8.55
N ALA A 11 2.55 26.26 7.58
CA ALA A 11 2.08 24.92 7.86
C ALA A 11 3.26 24.01 8.24
N HIS A 12 3.02 23.11 9.21
CA HIS A 12 3.93 22.00 9.45
C HIS A 12 3.67 20.91 8.41
N THR A 13 4.74 20.25 7.98
CA THR A 13 4.68 19.16 7.01
C THR A 13 5.07 17.86 7.68
N LEU A 14 4.31 16.79 7.41
CA LEU A 14 4.68 15.41 7.74
C LEU A 14 4.76 14.60 6.44
N ASN A 15 5.66 13.63 6.39
CA ASN A 15 5.74 12.69 5.28
C ASN A 15 5.83 11.24 5.81
N GLY A 16 5.40 10.30 4.98
CA GLY A 16 5.49 8.87 5.23
C GLY A 16 5.30 8.11 3.92
N SER A 17 6.03 7.03 3.72
CA SER A 17 5.89 6.19 2.52
C SER A 17 4.59 5.38 2.60
N ALA A 18 3.76 5.46 1.56
CA ALA A 18 2.55 4.65 1.48
C ALA A 18 2.88 3.18 1.14
N LEU A 19 3.68 2.96 0.09
CA LEU A 19 4.04 1.61 -0.37
C LEU A 19 5.45 1.58 -0.95
N ALA A 20 6.31 0.73 -0.41
CA ALA A 20 7.66 0.50 -0.92
C ALA A 20 7.67 -0.75 -1.82
N LEU A 21 7.53 -0.54 -3.14
CA LEU A 21 7.26 -1.58 -4.13
C LEU A 21 8.10 -2.87 -3.97
N PRO A 22 9.45 -2.85 -3.91
CA PRO A 22 10.23 -4.09 -3.87
C PRO A 22 9.98 -4.92 -2.60
N ARG A 23 9.87 -4.26 -1.44
CA ARG A 23 9.66 -4.95 -0.15
C ARG A 23 8.25 -5.51 -0.04
N ILE A 24 7.27 -4.76 -0.55
CA ILE A 24 5.88 -5.17 -0.52
C ILE A 24 5.63 -6.34 -1.46
N VAL A 25 6.24 -6.36 -2.64
CA VAL A 25 6.11 -7.51 -3.55
C VAL A 25 6.67 -8.77 -2.91
N ALA A 26 7.87 -8.73 -2.31
CA ALA A 26 8.43 -9.88 -1.60
C ALA A 26 7.50 -10.38 -0.48
N ALA A 27 7.03 -9.47 0.38
CA ALA A 27 6.10 -9.82 1.46
C ALA A 27 4.78 -10.41 0.95
N LEU A 28 4.23 -9.88 -0.14
CA LEU A 28 3.01 -10.42 -0.76
C LEU A 28 3.22 -11.84 -1.29
N LEU A 29 4.35 -12.12 -1.94
CA LEU A 29 4.64 -13.45 -2.46
C LEU A 29 4.89 -14.45 -1.33
N GLU A 30 5.75 -14.11 -0.37
CA GLU A 30 6.13 -14.99 0.73
C GLU A 30 4.94 -15.33 1.65
N ASN A 31 4.10 -14.35 2.00
CA ASN A 31 2.99 -14.57 2.93
C ASN A 31 1.76 -15.25 2.28
N ASN A 32 1.70 -15.32 0.96
CA ASN A 32 0.57 -15.94 0.26
C ASN A 32 0.96 -17.20 -0.51
N GLN A 33 2.18 -17.70 -0.33
CA GLN A 33 2.64 -18.95 -0.91
C GLN A 33 1.92 -20.15 -0.27
N THR A 34 1.50 -21.09 -1.12
CA THR A 34 0.91 -22.38 -0.76
C THR A 34 1.57 -23.49 -1.57
N GLU A 35 1.25 -24.76 -1.27
CA GLU A 35 1.78 -25.92 -2.02
C GLU A 35 1.42 -25.87 -3.51
N ASP A 36 0.28 -25.23 -3.85
CA ASP A 36 -0.28 -25.14 -5.20
C ASP A 36 -0.08 -23.78 -5.88
N GLY A 37 0.88 -22.95 -5.44
CA GLY A 37 1.16 -21.63 -6.01
C GLY A 37 1.04 -20.47 -5.01
N ILE A 38 0.78 -19.25 -5.49
CA ILE A 38 0.68 -18.05 -4.65
C ILE A 38 -0.71 -17.44 -4.79
N ASN A 39 -1.44 -17.34 -3.68
CA ASN A 39 -2.76 -16.72 -3.67
C ASN A 39 -2.63 -15.19 -3.80
N ILE A 40 -3.53 -14.59 -4.59
CA ILE A 40 -3.62 -13.13 -4.68
C ILE A 40 -4.58 -12.62 -3.60
N PRO A 41 -4.18 -11.63 -2.78
CA PRO A 41 -5.10 -10.98 -1.84
C PRO A 41 -6.35 -10.46 -2.54
N GLN A 42 -7.53 -10.64 -1.93
CA GLN A 42 -8.80 -10.25 -2.53
C GLN A 42 -8.85 -8.77 -2.96
N ALA A 43 -8.18 -7.89 -2.22
CA ALA A 43 -8.07 -6.47 -2.57
C ALA A 43 -7.31 -6.21 -3.88
N LEU A 44 -6.46 -7.13 -4.32
CA LEU A 44 -5.65 -7.01 -5.53
C LEU A 44 -6.27 -7.70 -6.76
N VAL A 45 -7.23 -8.60 -6.56
CA VAL A 45 -7.91 -9.34 -7.65
C VAL A 45 -8.54 -8.42 -8.72
N PRO A 46 -9.20 -7.29 -8.38
CA PRO A 46 -9.73 -6.37 -9.40
C PRO A 46 -8.65 -5.75 -10.30
N TYR A 47 -7.40 -5.72 -9.85
CA TYR A 47 -6.28 -5.13 -10.58
C TYR A 47 -5.48 -6.19 -11.36
N THR A 48 -5.38 -7.40 -10.84
CA THR A 48 -4.64 -8.50 -11.48
C THR A 48 -5.49 -9.30 -12.46
N GLY A 49 -6.80 -9.40 -12.23
CA GLY A 49 -7.72 -10.21 -13.03
C GLY A 49 -7.66 -11.71 -12.76
N PHE A 50 -6.89 -12.15 -11.76
CA PHE A 50 -6.76 -13.54 -11.34
C PHE A 50 -6.60 -13.66 -9.82
N ASN A 51 -6.93 -14.84 -9.28
CA ASN A 51 -6.90 -15.13 -7.85
C ASN A 51 -5.64 -15.91 -7.41
N LYS A 52 -4.82 -16.40 -8.34
CA LYS A 52 -3.64 -17.22 -8.05
C LYS A 52 -2.56 -17.08 -9.13
N ILE A 53 -1.30 -17.09 -8.70
CA ILE A 53 -0.13 -17.30 -9.55
C ILE A 53 0.27 -18.78 -9.43
N SER A 54 0.26 -19.50 -10.55
CA SER A 54 0.67 -20.91 -10.67
C SER A 54 2.08 -21.05 -11.21
#